data_AF-A0A957S9M8-F1
#
_entry.id   AF-A0A957S9M8-F1
#
_cell.length_a   1.000
_cell.length_b   1.000
_cell.length_c   1.000
_cell.angle_alpha   90.00
_cell.angle_beta   90.00
_cell.angle_gamma   90.00
#
_symmetry.space_group_name_H-M   'P 1'
#
loop_
_entity.id
_entity.type
_entity.pdbx_description
1 polymer ?
#
loop_
_entity_poly.entity_id
_entity_poly.type
_entity_poly.pdbx_seq_one_letter_code
_entity_poly.pdbx_strand_id
1 'polypeptide(L)'
;LPIHLGALFAEAYEAGARIHNNSWGAGVESHYTNYSLEADEFVRDHPDMLLVISAGNDGSAASPHNAQPGFVDWLSMAAPASSKNGLTVGASRSSRTNGGLATRTWGKLWAQAFPQAPIANERTSGDPEALAAFSSRGPCDDRRIKPDLVAPGTNIISTKSAQAAVEHFWGAYPQNDQYAYLGGTSMATPLVAGCAAVVRQYYRSERNHTPSAALLKATLINGTRRLNGADALADHHELPNYHQGFGCLYMPFVLPNAQEPFRLEFVDAWQDPAQQLAASGDKIAFRLRVQAGRPLRICLTWTDLPARALQNNLNLFVQHLPTGEKWLGNASVPGSLKIPDPDNNVEIVRLETPTAGEYEIQVVASNLLRGPQDYALVATGDLASSFLT
;
A
#
# COMPACT_ATOMS: atom_id res chain seq x y z
N LEU A 1 8.72 -22.61 -5.07
CA LEU A 1 8.34 -21.62 -6.11
C LEU A 1 9.02 -22.03 -7.40
N PRO A 2 8.42 -21.79 -8.58
CA PRO A 2 9.14 -21.98 -9.84
C PRO A 2 10.38 -21.07 -9.86
N ILE A 3 11.37 -21.45 -10.68
CA ILE A 3 12.62 -20.67 -10.84
C ILE A 3 12.33 -19.26 -11.36
N HIS A 4 11.30 -19.13 -12.21
CA HIS A 4 10.83 -17.87 -12.77
C HIS A 4 9.38 -17.59 -12.32
N LEU A 5 9.19 -16.50 -11.59
CA LEU A 5 7.88 -16.02 -11.14
C LEU A 5 6.98 -15.60 -12.30
N GLY A 6 7.56 -15.12 -13.41
CA GLY A 6 6.79 -14.76 -14.60
C GLY A 6 5.91 -15.92 -15.11
N ALA A 7 6.40 -17.16 -15.05
CA ALA A 7 5.62 -18.34 -15.45
C ALA A 7 4.43 -18.61 -14.50
N LEU A 8 4.63 -18.41 -13.19
CA LEU A 8 3.56 -18.53 -12.19
C LEU A 8 2.44 -17.52 -12.46
N PHE A 9 2.81 -16.27 -12.73
CA PHE A 9 1.84 -15.22 -12.96
C PHE A 9 1.14 -15.37 -14.33
N ALA A 10 1.87 -15.82 -15.36
CA ALA A 10 1.33 -16.08 -16.69
C ALA A 10 0.23 -17.14 -16.67
N GLU A 11 0.44 -18.27 -15.98
CA GLU A 11 -0.56 -19.34 -15.85
C GLU A 11 -1.90 -18.80 -15.32
N ALA A 12 -1.85 -18.01 -14.23
CA ALA A 12 -3.05 -17.40 -13.67
C ALA A 12 -3.67 -16.35 -14.60
N TYR A 13 -2.84 -15.54 -15.27
CA TYR A 13 -3.30 -14.51 -16.19
C TYR A 13 -4.04 -15.09 -17.39
N GLU A 14 -3.50 -16.16 -17.99
CA GLU A 14 -4.08 -16.94 -19.08
C GLU A 14 -5.39 -17.60 -18.66
N ALA A 15 -5.50 -18.04 -17.39
CA ALA A 15 -6.75 -18.51 -16.81
C ALA A 15 -7.78 -17.39 -16.51
N GLY A 16 -7.45 -16.12 -16.78
CA GLY A 16 -8.35 -14.98 -16.64
C GLY A 16 -8.21 -14.23 -15.31
N ALA A 17 -7.27 -14.59 -14.44
CA ALA A 17 -7.00 -13.83 -13.23
C ALA A 17 -6.40 -12.46 -13.57
N ARG A 18 -6.77 -11.44 -12.80
CA ARG A 18 -6.27 -10.06 -12.92
C ARG A 18 -5.81 -9.45 -11.60
N ILE A 19 -5.90 -10.26 -10.54
CA ILE A 19 -5.39 -9.96 -9.20
C ILE A 19 -4.77 -11.26 -8.70
N HIS A 20 -3.49 -11.20 -8.33
CA HIS A 20 -2.74 -12.37 -7.89
C HIS A 20 -2.20 -12.15 -6.48
N ASN A 21 -2.67 -12.93 -5.51
CA ASN A 21 -2.22 -12.85 -4.11
C ASN A 21 -0.97 -13.71 -3.88
N ASN A 22 0.05 -13.11 -3.28
CA ASN A 22 1.33 -13.75 -2.97
C ASN A 22 1.65 -13.58 -1.47
N SER A 23 1.17 -14.51 -0.66
CA SER A 23 1.37 -14.54 0.80
C SER A 23 2.66 -15.27 1.21
N TRP A 24 3.74 -15.02 0.49
CA TRP A 24 5.05 -15.64 0.65
C TRP A 24 6.16 -14.64 0.29
N GLY A 25 7.38 -14.91 0.72
CA GLY A 25 8.56 -14.11 0.39
C GLY A 25 9.82 -14.68 1.02
N ALA A 26 10.96 -14.08 0.68
CA ALA A 26 12.25 -14.37 1.29
C ALA A 26 12.75 -13.13 2.05
N GLY A 27 13.20 -13.32 3.30
CA GLY A 27 13.87 -12.26 4.07
C GLY A 27 15.19 -11.90 3.42
N VAL A 28 15.30 -10.66 2.94
CA VAL A 28 16.44 -10.15 2.16
C VAL A 28 16.81 -8.72 2.57
N GLU A 29 16.49 -8.34 3.81
CA GLU A 29 16.85 -7.03 4.38
C GLU A 29 16.49 -5.86 3.46
N SER A 30 15.25 -5.87 2.96
CA SER A 30 14.71 -4.85 2.06
C SER A 30 15.34 -4.74 0.67
N HIS A 31 16.24 -5.64 0.27
CA HIS A 31 16.86 -5.61 -1.04
C HIS A 31 15.89 -5.89 -2.19
N TYR A 32 16.09 -5.18 -3.30
CA TYR A 32 15.52 -5.54 -4.60
C TYR A 32 16.26 -6.73 -5.21
N THR A 33 15.55 -7.83 -5.45
CA THR A 33 16.13 -9.08 -5.97
C THR A 33 15.56 -9.44 -7.34
N ASN A 34 16.02 -10.55 -7.93
CA ASN A 34 15.44 -11.08 -9.16
C ASN A 34 13.94 -11.39 -9.03
N TYR A 35 13.44 -11.75 -7.85
CA TYR A 35 11.99 -11.93 -7.64
C TYR A 35 11.23 -10.61 -7.74
N SER A 36 11.82 -9.52 -7.24
CA SER A 36 11.24 -8.18 -7.34
C SER A 36 11.30 -7.66 -8.79
N LEU A 37 12.39 -7.97 -9.50
CA LEU A 37 12.56 -7.69 -10.93
C LEU A 37 11.49 -8.38 -11.76
N GLU A 38 11.34 -9.70 -11.63
CA GLU A 38 10.36 -10.47 -12.39
C GLU A 38 8.92 -10.06 -12.08
N ALA A 39 8.63 -9.63 -10.85
CA ALA A 39 7.33 -9.05 -10.50
C ALA A 39 7.07 -7.71 -11.20
N ASP A 40 8.09 -6.82 -11.26
CA ASP A 40 7.98 -5.54 -11.96
C ASP A 40 7.86 -5.71 -13.47
N GLU A 41 8.65 -6.61 -14.07
CA GLU A 41 8.58 -7.01 -15.47
C GLU A 41 7.17 -7.52 -15.81
N PHE A 42 6.64 -8.44 -15.01
CA PHE A 42 5.34 -9.03 -15.29
C PHE A 42 4.21 -8.00 -15.28
N VAL A 43 4.17 -7.10 -14.29
CA VAL A 43 3.15 -6.04 -14.23
C VAL A 43 3.34 -5.03 -15.35
N ARG A 44 4.58 -4.75 -15.76
CA ARG A 44 4.86 -3.84 -16.89
C ARG A 44 4.32 -4.37 -18.21
N ASP A 45 4.47 -5.68 -18.43
CA ASP A 45 4.00 -6.37 -19.64
C ASP A 45 2.50 -6.70 -19.59
N HIS A 46 1.92 -6.78 -18.37
CA HIS A 46 0.50 -7.02 -18.13
C HIS A 46 -0.08 -5.90 -17.25
N PRO A 47 -0.23 -4.68 -17.79
CA PRO A 47 -0.64 -3.51 -17.01
C PRO A 47 -2.04 -3.63 -16.38
N ASP A 48 -2.85 -4.64 -16.72
CA ASP A 48 -4.15 -4.94 -16.09
C ASP A 48 -4.09 -6.06 -15.03
N MET A 49 -2.90 -6.55 -14.65
CA MET A 49 -2.68 -7.51 -13.56
C MET A 49 -2.10 -6.83 -12.32
N LEU A 50 -2.85 -6.85 -11.21
CA LEU A 50 -2.33 -6.42 -9.91
C LEU A 50 -1.72 -7.60 -9.14
N LEU A 51 -0.43 -7.54 -8.83
CA LEU A 51 0.20 -8.44 -7.86
C LEU A 51 0.05 -7.86 -6.44
N VAL A 52 -0.55 -8.62 -5.53
CA VAL A 52 -0.69 -8.25 -4.11
C VAL A 52 0.27 -9.12 -3.30
N ILE A 53 1.22 -8.52 -2.59
CA ILE A 53 2.40 -9.21 -2.06
C ILE A 53 2.52 -8.96 -0.55
N SER A 54 2.74 -10.01 0.24
CA SER A 54 2.96 -9.85 1.68
C SER A 54 4.32 -9.22 1.98
N ALA A 55 4.35 -8.23 2.88
CA ALA A 55 5.57 -7.50 3.23
C ALA A 55 6.68 -8.35 3.88
N GLY A 56 6.33 -9.49 4.48
CA GLY A 56 7.23 -10.35 5.26
C GLY A 56 6.94 -10.28 6.76
N ASN A 57 7.47 -11.26 7.51
CA ASN A 57 7.27 -11.37 8.96
C ASN A 57 8.59 -11.24 9.76
N ASP A 58 9.59 -10.57 9.17
CA ASP A 58 10.94 -10.44 9.73
C ASP A 58 11.13 -9.17 10.58
N GLY A 59 10.04 -8.48 10.93
CA GLY A 59 10.09 -7.36 11.87
C GLY A 59 10.62 -7.81 13.24
N SER A 60 11.62 -7.11 13.76
CA SER A 60 12.28 -7.42 15.03
C SER A 60 12.62 -6.16 15.81
N ALA A 61 12.55 -6.24 17.15
CA ALA A 61 12.97 -5.20 18.09
C ALA A 61 14.18 -5.65 18.95
N ALA A 62 14.86 -6.72 18.54
CA ALA A 62 15.92 -7.35 19.34
C ALA A 62 17.20 -6.52 19.41
N SER A 63 17.57 -5.87 18.30
CA SER A 63 18.80 -5.06 18.19
C SER A 63 18.57 -3.93 17.17
N PRO A 64 17.71 -2.95 17.48
CA PRO A 64 17.34 -1.92 16.52
C PRO A 64 18.50 -0.96 16.25
N HIS A 65 18.71 -0.65 14.96
CA HIS A 65 19.70 0.30 14.48
C HIS A 65 19.06 1.64 14.06
N ASN A 66 17.84 1.59 13.53
CA ASN A 66 17.14 2.75 12.97
C ASN A 66 15.92 3.16 13.81
N ALA A 67 15.37 2.25 14.59
CA ALA A 67 14.28 2.52 15.53
C ALA A 67 14.79 2.71 16.97
N GLN A 68 13.96 3.33 17.81
CA GLN A 68 14.23 3.40 19.25
C GLN A 68 14.18 2.01 19.91
N PRO A 69 14.98 1.76 20.98
CA PRO A 69 14.92 0.51 21.72
C PRO A 69 13.48 0.13 22.11
N GLY A 70 13.12 -1.13 21.87
CA GLY A 70 11.79 -1.65 22.16
C GLY A 70 10.75 -1.44 21.06
N PHE A 71 11.09 -0.78 19.94
CA PHE A 71 10.28 -0.69 18.73
C PHE A 71 10.87 -1.57 17.61
N VAL A 72 10.03 -1.93 16.64
CA VAL A 72 10.43 -2.75 15.50
C VAL A 72 11.34 -1.95 14.58
N ASP A 73 12.48 -2.54 14.20
CA ASP A 73 13.49 -1.90 13.38
C ASP A 73 13.10 -1.87 11.88
N TRP A 74 13.77 -1.00 11.14
CA TRP A 74 13.60 -0.82 9.69
C TRP A 74 14.30 -1.91 8.88
N LEU A 75 14.15 -1.84 7.56
CA LEU A 75 14.88 -2.65 6.57
C LEU A 75 14.63 -4.15 6.67
N SER A 76 13.37 -4.55 6.88
CA SER A 76 12.98 -5.96 6.98
C SER A 76 12.09 -6.43 5.82
N MET A 77 11.88 -5.63 4.77
CA MET A 77 11.03 -6.05 3.64
C MET A 77 11.55 -7.33 2.98
N ALA A 78 10.64 -8.26 2.73
CA ALA A 78 10.92 -9.46 1.97
C ALA A 78 11.02 -9.16 0.46
N ALA A 79 11.52 -10.13 -0.31
CA ALA A 79 11.31 -10.18 -1.76
C ALA A 79 10.23 -11.22 -2.10
N PRO A 80 9.31 -10.95 -3.04
CA PRO A 80 9.28 -9.82 -3.99
C PRO A 80 8.60 -8.54 -3.47
N ALA A 81 8.39 -8.38 -2.16
CA ALA A 81 7.69 -7.23 -1.58
C ALA A 81 8.42 -5.88 -1.80
N SER A 82 9.70 -5.90 -2.15
CA SER A 82 10.46 -4.72 -2.58
C SER A 82 10.22 -4.31 -4.05
N SER A 83 9.40 -5.03 -4.82
CA SER A 83 8.97 -4.62 -6.18
C SER A 83 8.26 -3.26 -6.18
N LYS A 84 8.42 -2.49 -7.26
CA LYS A 84 7.79 -1.17 -7.43
C LYS A 84 6.32 -1.28 -7.84
N ASN A 85 6.03 -2.22 -8.73
CA ASN A 85 4.76 -2.33 -9.45
C ASN A 85 3.74 -3.23 -8.74
N GLY A 86 4.18 -4.03 -7.76
CA GLY A 86 3.30 -4.75 -6.85
C GLY A 86 2.67 -3.86 -5.76
N LEU A 87 1.54 -4.30 -5.22
CA LEU A 87 0.92 -3.76 -4.00
C LEU A 87 1.37 -4.59 -2.80
N THR A 88 2.31 -4.05 -2.02
CA THR A 88 2.89 -4.70 -0.84
C THR A 88 2.07 -4.39 0.41
N VAL A 89 1.74 -5.43 1.17
CA VAL A 89 0.81 -5.38 2.30
C VAL A 89 1.49 -5.79 3.59
N GLY A 90 1.58 -4.86 4.53
CA GLY A 90 1.97 -5.13 5.92
C GLY A 90 0.77 -5.51 6.80
N ALA A 91 1.04 -5.88 8.05
CA ALA A 91 0.01 -6.33 9.00
C ALA A 91 -0.17 -5.32 10.13
N SER A 92 -1.39 -4.80 10.25
CA SER A 92 -1.88 -4.20 11.49
C SER A 92 -2.48 -5.26 12.41
N ARG A 93 -2.72 -4.91 13.67
CA ARG A 93 -3.45 -5.79 14.58
C ARG A 93 -4.95 -5.75 14.26
N SER A 94 -5.63 -6.88 14.49
CA SER A 94 -7.09 -6.89 14.54
C SER A 94 -7.59 -6.36 15.87
N SER A 95 -8.87 -5.97 15.92
CA SER A 95 -9.55 -5.55 17.14
C SER A 95 -9.93 -6.71 18.09
N ARG A 96 -9.55 -7.95 17.77
CA ARG A 96 -9.92 -9.12 18.60
C ARG A 96 -9.14 -9.14 19.90
N THR A 97 -9.87 -9.28 21.00
CA THR A 97 -9.32 -9.32 22.36
C THR A 97 -9.31 -10.73 22.98
N ASN A 98 -9.85 -11.73 22.28
CA ASN A 98 -9.94 -13.13 22.70
C ASN A 98 -9.73 -14.11 21.52
N GLY A 99 -9.57 -15.40 21.84
CA GLY A 99 -9.30 -16.45 20.87
C GLY A 99 -7.85 -16.46 20.36
N GLY A 100 -7.43 -17.60 19.81
CA GLY A 100 -6.07 -17.80 19.31
C GLY A 100 -4.99 -17.29 20.28
N LEU A 101 -4.17 -16.35 19.80
CA LEU A 101 -3.09 -15.73 20.57
C LEU A 101 -3.42 -14.32 21.11
N ALA A 102 -4.66 -13.83 20.98
CA ALA A 102 -5.01 -12.42 21.20
C ALA A 102 -4.65 -11.88 22.60
N THR A 103 -4.69 -12.73 23.63
CA THR A 103 -4.37 -12.35 25.02
C THR A 103 -2.89 -12.47 25.38
N ARG A 104 -2.08 -13.07 24.49
CA ARG A 104 -0.63 -13.20 24.65
C ARG A 104 0.07 -11.91 24.25
N THR A 105 1.26 -11.70 24.81
CA THR A 105 2.11 -10.55 24.47
C THR A 105 3.26 -10.97 23.57
N TRP A 106 3.79 -10.03 22.79
CA TRP A 106 4.89 -10.29 21.86
C TRP A 106 6.13 -10.87 22.55
N GLY A 107 6.54 -10.30 23.68
CA GLY A 107 7.72 -10.76 24.43
C GLY A 107 7.54 -12.11 25.12
N LYS A 108 6.30 -12.60 25.29
CA LYS A 108 6.04 -13.96 25.81
C LYS A 108 6.07 -15.02 24.71
N LEU A 109 5.64 -14.68 23.50
CA LEU A 109 5.57 -15.63 22.39
C LEU A 109 6.87 -15.68 21.59
N TRP A 110 7.51 -14.53 21.39
CA TRP A 110 8.71 -14.38 20.56
C TRP A 110 9.75 -13.51 21.28
N ALA A 111 10.15 -13.94 22.48
CA ALA A 111 11.09 -13.20 23.34
C ALA A 111 12.41 -12.84 22.65
N GLN A 112 12.88 -13.67 21.72
CA GLN A 112 14.11 -13.40 20.96
C GLN A 112 13.96 -12.22 20.00
N ALA A 113 12.79 -12.07 19.36
CA ALA A 113 12.54 -10.98 18.41
C ALA A 113 12.04 -9.71 19.11
N PHE A 114 11.30 -9.84 20.21
CA PHE A 114 10.72 -8.71 20.95
C PHE A 114 11.08 -8.76 22.44
N PRO A 115 12.36 -8.59 22.81
CA PRO A 115 12.81 -8.75 24.20
C PRO A 115 12.48 -7.56 25.12
N GLN A 116 12.19 -6.38 24.55
CA GLN A 116 12.12 -5.13 25.30
C GLN A 116 10.78 -4.40 25.13
N ALA A 117 10.37 -3.70 26.18
CA ALA A 117 9.22 -2.80 26.17
C ALA A 117 9.51 -1.56 25.28
N PRO A 118 8.49 -0.95 24.65
CA PRO A 118 7.06 -1.19 24.87
C PRO A 118 6.53 -2.46 24.20
N ILE A 119 7.03 -2.85 23.02
CA ILE A 119 6.43 -3.92 22.20
C ILE A 119 6.36 -5.26 22.92
N ALA A 120 7.37 -5.64 23.71
CA ALA A 120 7.36 -6.91 24.47
C ALA A 120 6.11 -7.08 25.36
N ASN A 121 5.59 -5.97 25.90
CA ASN A 121 4.46 -5.95 26.83
C ASN A 121 3.11 -5.82 26.12
N GLU A 122 3.10 -5.45 24.85
CA GLU A 122 1.88 -5.28 24.08
C GLU A 122 1.27 -6.63 23.68
N ARG A 123 -0.07 -6.66 23.61
CA ARG A 123 -0.80 -7.84 23.15
C ARG A 123 -0.63 -8.02 21.65
N THR A 124 -0.68 -9.28 21.20
CA THR A 124 -0.60 -9.59 19.75
C THR A 124 -1.82 -9.11 18.96
N SER A 125 -2.95 -8.85 19.63
CA SER A 125 -4.18 -8.31 19.03
C SER A 125 -4.97 -7.49 20.04
N GLY A 126 -5.96 -6.76 19.55
CA GLY A 126 -6.93 -6.01 20.35
C GLY A 126 -6.87 -4.50 20.12
N ASP A 127 -5.75 -3.99 19.62
CA ASP A 127 -5.58 -2.58 19.27
C ASP A 127 -5.44 -2.41 17.74
N PRO A 128 -6.52 -2.09 17.01
CA PRO A 128 -6.49 -1.94 15.56
C PRO A 128 -5.73 -0.68 15.09
N GLU A 129 -5.28 0.18 16.02
CA GLU A 129 -4.43 1.33 15.72
C GLU A 129 -2.94 0.99 15.76
N ALA A 130 -2.54 -0.22 16.18
CA ALA A 130 -1.16 -0.64 16.25
C ALA A 130 -0.78 -1.64 15.14
N LEU A 131 0.51 -1.68 14.80
CA LEU A 131 1.06 -2.68 13.90
C LEU A 131 1.29 -4.02 14.59
N ALA A 132 1.25 -5.10 13.80
CA ALA A 132 1.74 -6.39 14.25
C ALA A 132 3.27 -6.31 14.36
N ALA A 133 3.83 -6.74 15.49
CA ALA A 133 5.27 -6.55 15.74
C ALA A 133 6.15 -7.31 14.72
N PHE A 134 5.69 -8.48 14.26
CA PHE A 134 6.39 -9.23 13.19
C PHE A 134 6.30 -8.56 11.82
N SER A 135 5.36 -7.63 11.60
CA SER A 135 5.18 -7.04 10.27
C SER A 135 6.47 -6.36 9.88
N SER A 136 7.04 -6.77 8.75
CA SER A 136 8.25 -6.16 8.25
C SER A 136 8.03 -4.66 8.02
N ARG A 137 9.11 -3.88 8.15
CA ARG A 137 9.14 -2.42 8.01
C ARG A 137 10.07 -2.05 6.87
N GLY A 138 9.70 -1.01 6.12
CA GLY A 138 10.59 -0.38 5.16
C GLY A 138 11.68 0.45 5.85
N PRO A 139 12.33 1.35 5.10
CA PRO A 139 12.22 1.50 3.64
C PRO A 139 12.70 0.26 2.88
N CYS A 140 12.56 0.26 1.56
CA CYS A 140 13.43 -0.54 0.70
C CYS A 140 14.88 -0.05 0.79
N ASP A 141 15.84 -0.85 0.31
CA ASP A 141 17.27 -0.51 0.32
C ASP A 141 17.65 0.70 -0.58
N ASP A 142 16.69 1.22 -1.34
CA ASP A 142 16.75 2.41 -2.18
C ASP A 142 15.87 3.57 -1.66
N ARG A 143 15.42 3.50 -0.40
CA ARG A 143 14.61 4.51 0.31
C ARG A 143 13.11 4.56 -0.05
N ARG A 144 12.61 3.68 -0.93
CA ARG A 144 11.16 3.62 -1.21
C ARG A 144 10.33 3.27 0.02
N ILE A 145 9.13 3.83 0.07
CA ILE A 145 8.09 3.53 1.05
C ILE A 145 7.56 2.12 0.77
N LYS A 146 7.85 1.20 1.68
CA LYS A 146 7.21 -0.11 1.78
C LYS A 146 6.91 -0.45 3.25
N PRO A 147 5.84 -1.20 3.58
CA PRO A 147 4.80 -1.67 2.66
C PRO A 147 4.05 -0.50 2.00
N ASP A 148 3.28 -0.73 0.94
CA ASP A 148 2.46 0.34 0.36
C ASP A 148 1.30 0.67 1.33
N LEU A 149 0.67 -0.35 1.90
CA LEU A 149 -0.36 -0.18 2.91
C LEU A 149 -0.34 -1.33 3.92
N VAL A 150 -1.11 -1.18 5.00
CA VAL A 150 -1.32 -2.24 5.99
C VAL A 150 -2.79 -2.64 6.08
N ALA A 151 -3.04 -3.86 6.54
CA ALA A 151 -4.38 -4.35 6.85
C ALA A 151 -4.34 -5.31 8.06
N PRO A 152 -5.48 -5.59 8.72
CA PRO A 152 -5.49 -6.50 9.87
C PRO A 152 -4.92 -7.88 9.52
N GLY A 153 -3.87 -8.29 10.24
CA GLY A 153 -3.14 -9.53 10.00
C GLY A 153 -2.91 -10.39 11.26
N THR A 154 -3.54 -10.08 12.39
CA THR A 154 -3.38 -10.85 13.64
C THR A 154 -4.69 -11.49 14.10
N ASN A 155 -4.66 -12.76 14.50
CA ASN A 155 -5.86 -13.51 14.94
C ASN A 155 -7.01 -13.43 13.93
N ILE A 156 -6.68 -13.56 12.64
CA ILE A 156 -7.66 -13.63 11.56
C ILE A 156 -8.26 -15.03 11.57
N ILE A 157 -9.60 -15.09 11.60
CA ILE A 157 -10.33 -16.35 11.45
C ILE A 157 -10.52 -16.57 9.96
N SER A 158 -10.04 -17.69 9.44
CA SER A 158 -10.27 -18.09 8.06
C SER A 158 -10.36 -19.61 7.96
N THR A 159 -10.60 -20.10 6.75
CA THR A 159 -10.79 -21.53 6.46
C THR A 159 -9.58 -22.36 6.90
N LYS A 160 -9.84 -23.43 7.64
CA LYS A 160 -8.86 -24.44 8.04
C LYS A 160 -8.94 -25.61 7.05
N SER A 161 -7.81 -25.96 6.42
CA SER A 161 -7.76 -27.16 5.59
C SER A 161 -8.13 -28.40 6.41
N ALA A 162 -8.94 -29.29 5.84
CA ALA A 162 -9.35 -30.55 6.48
C ALA A 162 -8.15 -31.46 6.79
N GLN A 163 -7.03 -31.29 6.07
CA GLN A 163 -5.79 -32.06 6.26
C GLN A 163 -4.78 -31.35 7.17
N ALA A 164 -4.99 -30.07 7.49
CA ALA A 164 -4.05 -29.31 8.31
C ALA A 164 -4.34 -29.50 9.80
N ALA A 165 -3.30 -29.90 10.52
CA ALA A 165 -3.32 -30.03 11.97
C ALA A 165 -3.39 -28.64 12.64
N VAL A 166 -4.07 -28.55 13.79
CA VAL A 166 -4.39 -27.27 14.44
C VAL A 166 -3.15 -26.57 15.00
N GLU A 167 -2.07 -27.30 15.27
CA GLU A 167 -0.78 -26.76 15.72
C GLU A 167 -0.09 -25.86 14.69
N HIS A 168 -0.48 -25.92 13.41
CA HIS A 168 -0.03 -24.98 12.38
C HIS A 168 -0.74 -23.62 12.46
N PHE A 169 -1.70 -23.48 13.37
CA PHE A 169 -2.52 -22.30 13.53
C PHE A 169 -2.23 -21.60 14.87
N TRP A 170 -2.66 -20.36 14.99
CA TRP A 170 -2.61 -19.60 16.25
C TRP A 170 -3.64 -20.12 17.28
N GLY A 171 -4.57 -20.96 16.84
CA GLY A 171 -5.51 -21.70 17.68
C GLY A 171 -6.73 -22.17 16.91
N ALA A 172 -7.46 -23.13 17.50
CA ALA A 172 -8.76 -23.58 16.98
C ALA A 172 -9.81 -22.47 17.06
N TYR A 173 -10.77 -22.44 16.13
CA TYR A 173 -11.98 -21.66 16.28
C TYR A 173 -13.08 -22.54 16.90
N PRO A 174 -13.47 -22.31 18.18
CA PRO A 174 -14.25 -23.29 18.93
C PRO A 174 -15.69 -23.48 18.40
N GLN A 175 -16.22 -22.51 17.66
CA GLN A 175 -17.59 -22.57 17.12
C GLN A 175 -17.69 -23.39 15.83
N ASN A 176 -16.57 -23.57 15.10
CA ASN A 176 -16.56 -24.29 13.84
C ASN A 176 -15.14 -24.79 13.51
N ASP A 177 -14.96 -26.10 13.45
CA ASP A 177 -13.69 -26.76 13.16
C ASP A 177 -13.20 -26.60 11.71
N GLN A 178 -14.06 -26.11 10.81
CA GLN A 178 -13.69 -25.70 9.44
C GLN A 178 -12.92 -24.37 9.41
N TYR A 179 -12.73 -23.72 10.56
CA TYR A 179 -12.03 -22.46 10.70
C TYR A 179 -10.99 -22.52 11.81
N ALA A 180 -9.98 -21.65 11.72
CA ALA A 180 -8.96 -21.48 12.74
C ALA A 180 -8.41 -20.06 12.72
N TYR A 181 -7.73 -19.68 13.80
CA TYR A 181 -7.02 -18.41 13.89
C TYR A 181 -5.64 -18.53 13.26
N LEU A 182 -5.24 -17.56 12.44
CA LEU A 182 -3.84 -17.38 12.05
C LEU A 182 -3.44 -15.91 12.14
N GLY A 183 -2.15 -15.64 11.98
CA GLY A 183 -1.65 -14.30 11.79
C GLY A 183 -0.35 -14.26 11.03
N GLY A 184 -0.12 -13.12 10.40
CA GLY A 184 0.97 -12.87 9.47
C GLY A 184 0.58 -11.77 8.49
N THR A 185 1.57 -11.17 7.85
CA THR A 185 1.33 -10.40 6.61
C THR A 185 0.65 -11.26 5.55
N SER A 186 0.89 -12.58 5.59
CA SER A 186 0.18 -13.60 4.82
C SER A 186 -1.35 -13.61 4.99
N MET A 187 -1.90 -13.06 6.09
CA MET A 187 -3.34 -12.94 6.35
C MET A 187 -3.89 -11.57 5.98
N ALA A 188 -3.07 -10.53 6.11
CA ALA A 188 -3.42 -9.17 5.66
C ALA A 188 -3.50 -9.09 4.12
N THR A 189 -2.55 -9.73 3.43
CA THR A 189 -2.44 -9.73 1.95
C THR A 189 -3.71 -10.22 1.24
N PRO A 190 -4.30 -11.40 1.58
CA PRO A 190 -5.50 -11.88 0.92
C PRO A 190 -6.74 -11.04 1.24
N LEU A 191 -6.79 -10.38 2.41
CA LEU A 191 -7.84 -9.40 2.71
C LEU A 191 -7.78 -8.25 1.71
N VAL A 192 -6.58 -7.68 1.50
CA VAL A 192 -6.37 -6.61 0.51
C VAL A 192 -6.63 -7.09 -0.91
N ALA A 193 -6.25 -8.31 -1.27
CA ALA A 193 -6.55 -8.88 -2.58
C ALA A 193 -8.07 -8.99 -2.84
N GLY A 194 -8.86 -9.39 -1.83
CA GLY A 194 -10.32 -9.37 -1.89
C GLY A 194 -10.88 -7.96 -2.08
N CYS A 195 -10.33 -6.97 -1.35
CA CYS A 195 -10.69 -5.56 -1.53
C CYS A 195 -10.35 -5.05 -2.93
N ALA A 196 -9.18 -5.41 -3.48
CA ALA A 196 -8.80 -5.07 -4.84
C ALA A 196 -9.78 -5.65 -5.88
N ALA A 197 -10.30 -6.85 -5.64
CA ALA A 197 -11.31 -7.45 -6.51
C ALA A 197 -12.63 -6.65 -6.52
N VAL A 198 -13.05 -6.13 -5.36
CA VAL A 198 -14.20 -5.24 -5.24
C VAL A 198 -13.95 -3.91 -5.96
N VAL A 199 -12.76 -3.32 -5.82
CA VAL A 199 -12.39 -2.09 -6.54
C VAL A 199 -12.39 -2.33 -8.06
N ARG A 200 -11.84 -3.46 -8.52
CA ARG A 200 -11.87 -3.84 -9.93
C ARG A 200 -13.30 -4.03 -10.44
N GLN A 201 -14.17 -4.65 -9.64
CA GLN A 201 -15.58 -4.78 -9.97
C GLN A 201 -16.23 -3.39 -10.14
N TYR A 202 -16.02 -2.48 -9.19
CA TYR A 202 -16.54 -1.11 -9.24
C TYR A 202 -16.16 -0.39 -10.54
N TYR A 203 -14.89 -0.43 -10.94
CA TYR A 203 -14.47 0.19 -12.20
C TYR A 203 -15.17 -0.43 -13.42
N ARG A 204 -15.33 -1.75 -13.45
CA ARG A 204 -15.96 -2.44 -14.57
C ARG A 204 -17.47 -2.25 -14.63
N SER A 205 -18.18 -2.32 -13.51
CA SER A 205 -19.65 -2.26 -13.48
C SER A 205 -20.17 -0.83 -13.42
N GLU A 206 -19.58 0.02 -12.58
CA GLU A 206 -20.11 1.37 -12.32
C GLU A 206 -19.43 2.44 -13.18
N ARG A 207 -18.18 2.20 -13.60
CA ARG A 207 -17.39 3.18 -14.39
C ARG A 207 -17.14 2.76 -15.82
N ASN A 208 -17.60 1.57 -16.24
CA ASN A 208 -17.37 1.00 -17.57
C ASN A 208 -15.90 1.09 -18.02
N HIS A 209 -14.98 0.83 -17.09
CA HIS A 209 -13.54 0.96 -17.29
C HIS A 209 -12.82 -0.33 -16.92
N THR A 210 -11.81 -0.72 -17.70
CA THR A 210 -10.90 -1.82 -17.32
C THR A 210 -9.69 -1.19 -16.64
N PRO A 211 -9.57 -1.31 -15.29
CA PRO A 211 -8.53 -0.61 -14.57
C PRO A 211 -7.16 -1.26 -14.77
N SER A 212 -6.12 -0.44 -14.90
CA SER A 212 -4.74 -0.88 -14.74
C SER A 212 -4.43 -1.29 -13.30
N ALA A 213 -3.32 -2.00 -13.10
CA ALA A 213 -2.73 -2.30 -11.81
C ALA A 213 -2.38 -1.02 -11.06
N ALA A 214 -1.87 0.00 -11.77
CA ALA A 214 -1.61 1.33 -11.21
C ALA A 214 -2.91 1.96 -10.68
N LEU A 215 -4.00 1.94 -11.43
CA LEU A 215 -5.28 2.49 -10.97
C LEU A 215 -5.81 1.75 -9.73
N LEU A 216 -5.76 0.41 -9.71
CA LEU A 216 -6.17 -0.36 -8.53
C LEU A 216 -5.30 -0.02 -7.31
N LYS A 217 -3.98 0.11 -7.50
CA LYS A 217 -3.01 0.50 -6.46
C LYS A 217 -3.30 1.91 -5.94
N ALA A 218 -3.47 2.89 -6.83
CA ALA A 218 -3.81 4.27 -6.49
C ALA A 218 -5.09 4.36 -5.66
N THR A 219 -6.16 3.67 -6.08
CA THR A 219 -7.46 3.73 -5.41
C THR A 219 -7.42 3.15 -4.00
N LEU A 220 -6.74 2.01 -3.81
CA LEU A 220 -6.58 1.39 -2.50
C LEU A 220 -5.73 2.25 -1.56
N ILE A 221 -4.63 2.82 -2.07
CA ILE A 221 -3.73 3.71 -1.31
C ILE A 221 -4.42 5.04 -0.96
N ASN A 222 -5.19 5.62 -1.89
CA ASN A 222 -5.87 6.89 -1.68
C ASN A 222 -6.89 6.82 -0.53
N GLY A 223 -7.51 5.66 -0.33
CA GLY A 223 -8.50 5.42 0.73
C GLY A 223 -7.93 4.87 2.04
N THR A 224 -6.61 4.85 2.26
CA THR A 224 -6.08 4.43 3.56
C THR A 224 -6.24 5.53 4.62
N ARG A 225 -6.30 5.10 5.89
CA ARG A 225 -6.29 5.98 7.06
C ARG A 225 -4.99 5.79 7.84
N ARG A 226 -4.53 6.84 8.51
CA ARG A 226 -3.38 6.74 9.43
C ARG A 226 -3.75 5.91 10.66
N LEU A 227 -2.84 5.04 11.07
CA LEU A 227 -2.87 4.35 12.36
C LEU A 227 -2.11 5.18 13.41
N ASN A 228 -2.65 5.27 14.62
CA ASN A 228 -2.13 6.16 15.67
C ASN A 228 -1.41 5.44 16.81
N GLY A 229 -1.35 4.11 16.79
CA GLY A 229 -0.64 3.32 17.79
C GLY A 229 0.86 3.57 17.76
N ALA A 230 1.50 3.42 18.92
CA ALA A 230 2.92 3.75 19.09
C ALA A 230 3.83 3.05 18.06
N ASP A 231 3.60 1.76 17.80
CA ASP A 231 4.36 0.99 16.82
C ASP A 231 4.11 1.42 15.36
N ALA A 232 2.95 1.99 15.07
CA ALA A 232 2.60 2.42 13.72
C ALA A 232 3.22 3.77 13.34
N LEU A 233 3.45 4.63 14.34
CA LEU A 233 4.10 5.94 14.16
C LEU A 233 5.62 5.82 14.38
N ALA A 234 6.03 5.00 15.36
CA ALA A 234 7.39 4.98 15.89
C ALA A 234 7.86 6.42 16.18
N ASP A 235 8.92 6.88 15.52
CA ASP A 235 9.52 8.21 15.63
C ASP A 235 9.04 9.23 14.58
N HIS A 236 8.17 8.82 13.65
CA HIS A 236 7.64 9.68 12.59
C HIS A 236 6.11 9.70 12.56
N HIS A 237 5.51 10.85 12.89
CA HIS A 237 4.06 10.94 13.11
C HIS A 237 3.23 11.22 11.85
N GLU A 238 3.85 11.52 10.71
CA GLU A 238 3.15 11.86 9.47
C GLU A 238 3.04 10.66 8.53
N LEU A 239 2.37 10.85 7.39
CA LEU A 239 2.32 9.88 6.31
C LEU A 239 2.94 10.48 5.04
N PRO A 240 3.60 9.67 4.20
CA PRO A 240 3.83 8.23 4.38
C PRO A 240 4.89 7.92 5.45
N ASN A 241 4.86 6.71 6.00
CA ASN A 241 5.74 6.26 7.07
C ASN A 241 6.27 4.84 6.76
N TYR A 242 7.55 4.56 7.02
CA TYR A 242 8.17 3.26 6.71
C TYR A 242 7.59 2.05 7.45
N HIS A 243 6.82 2.27 8.51
CA HIS A 243 6.18 1.20 9.27
C HIS A 243 4.81 0.83 8.71
N GLN A 244 3.98 1.83 8.40
CA GLN A 244 2.59 1.63 7.96
C GLN A 244 2.33 1.97 6.49
N GLY A 245 3.38 2.31 5.73
CA GLY A 245 3.28 2.74 4.34
C GLY A 245 2.52 4.05 4.20
N PHE A 246 1.57 4.05 3.28
CA PHE A 246 0.60 5.14 3.10
C PHE A 246 -0.58 5.05 4.08
N GLY A 247 -0.64 4.03 4.95
CA GLY A 247 -1.64 3.87 6.01
C GLY A 247 -2.35 2.51 5.97
N CYS A 248 -3.35 2.35 6.84
CA CYS A 248 -4.20 1.16 6.89
C CYS A 248 -5.39 1.26 5.94
N LEU A 249 -5.64 0.19 5.18
CA LEU A 249 -6.80 0.09 4.29
C LEU A 249 -8.11 0.30 5.06
N TYR A 250 -8.97 1.17 4.54
CA TYR A 250 -10.30 1.42 5.07
C TYR A 250 -11.31 1.62 3.93
N MET A 251 -12.00 0.54 3.55
CA MET A 251 -12.88 0.51 2.37
C MET A 251 -13.91 1.64 2.27
N PRO A 252 -14.50 2.15 3.38
CA PRO A 252 -15.40 3.31 3.31
C PRO A 252 -14.76 4.59 2.77
N PHE A 253 -13.43 4.70 2.73
CA PHE A 253 -12.70 5.82 2.10
C PHE A 253 -12.16 5.46 0.70
N VAL A 254 -12.25 4.21 0.27
CA VAL A 254 -11.74 3.72 -1.01
C VAL A 254 -12.80 3.87 -2.11
N LEU A 255 -14.04 3.47 -1.83
CA LEU A 255 -15.16 3.55 -2.79
C LEU A 255 -16.32 4.39 -2.24
N PRO A 256 -16.97 5.23 -3.07
CA PRO A 256 -18.15 5.98 -2.68
C PRO A 256 -19.23 5.07 -2.11
N ASN A 257 -19.81 5.46 -0.97
CA ASN A 257 -20.85 4.69 -0.31
C ASN A 257 -21.77 5.61 0.50
N ALA A 258 -22.91 5.08 0.97
CA ALA A 258 -23.90 5.89 1.68
C ALA A 258 -23.44 6.37 3.07
N GLN A 259 -22.51 5.67 3.72
CA GLN A 259 -21.99 6.06 5.04
C GLN A 259 -20.96 7.18 4.92
N GLU A 260 -20.16 7.14 3.87
CA GLU A 260 -19.15 8.14 3.52
C GLU A 260 -19.39 8.64 2.09
N PRO A 261 -20.34 9.56 1.87
CA PRO A 261 -20.61 10.08 0.55
C PRO A 261 -19.48 11.00 0.10
N PHE A 262 -18.70 10.56 -0.88
CA PHE A 262 -17.73 11.37 -1.59
C PHE A 262 -17.79 11.04 -3.08
N ARG A 263 -17.18 11.89 -3.89
CA ARG A 263 -17.00 11.65 -5.31
C ARG A 263 -15.60 11.13 -5.58
N LEU A 264 -15.49 10.12 -6.43
CA LEU A 264 -14.24 9.55 -6.90
C LEU A 264 -14.06 9.91 -8.38
N GLU A 265 -13.01 10.63 -8.71
CA GLU A 265 -12.58 10.93 -10.08
C GLU A 265 -11.23 10.26 -10.34
N PHE A 266 -10.99 9.84 -11.58
CA PHE A 266 -9.75 9.15 -11.93
C PHE A 266 -9.30 9.45 -13.36
N VAL A 267 -8.00 9.25 -13.59
CA VAL A 267 -7.34 9.14 -14.91
C VAL A 267 -6.56 7.83 -14.90
N ASP A 268 -6.58 7.10 -16.01
CA ASP A 268 -5.84 5.84 -16.18
C ASP A 268 -5.25 5.80 -17.59
N ALA A 269 -4.03 6.27 -17.74
CA ALA A 269 -3.43 6.62 -19.03
C ALA A 269 -2.90 5.41 -19.83
N TRP A 270 -2.94 4.19 -19.28
CA TRP A 270 -2.36 3.00 -19.93
C TRP A 270 -2.99 2.66 -21.28
N GLN A 271 -4.27 3.02 -21.49
CA GLN A 271 -5.01 2.83 -22.74
C GLN A 271 -5.30 4.14 -23.49
N ASP A 272 -4.80 5.27 -23.00
CA ASP A 272 -4.99 6.59 -23.61
C ASP A 272 -3.65 7.27 -23.89
N PRO A 273 -3.08 7.07 -25.10
CA PRO A 273 -1.82 7.70 -25.49
C PRO A 273 -1.80 9.22 -25.39
N ALA A 274 -2.95 9.90 -25.45
CA ALA A 274 -3.02 11.35 -25.31
C ALA A 274 -2.79 11.83 -23.86
N GLN A 275 -2.93 10.92 -22.89
CA GLN A 275 -2.69 11.15 -21.46
C GLN A 275 -1.33 10.63 -21.00
N GLN A 276 -0.49 10.09 -21.89
CA GLN A 276 0.83 9.59 -21.54
C GLN A 276 1.90 10.68 -21.65
N LEU A 277 2.93 10.60 -20.80
CA LEU A 277 4.05 11.53 -20.80
C LEU A 277 5.16 10.97 -21.69
N ALA A 278 5.48 11.63 -22.80
CA ALA A 278 6.37 11.10 -23.83
C ALA A 278 7.84 11.36 -23.52
N ALA A 279 8.17 12.50 -22.91
CA ALA A 279 9.52 12.96 -22.64
C ALA A 279 9.68 13.63 -21.27
N SER A 280 10.91 13.68 -20.77
CA SER A 280 11.25 14.48 -19.59
C SER A 280 10.89 15.96 -19.81
N GLY A 281 10.23 16.56 -18.82
CA GLY A 281 9.70 17.92 -18.88
C GLY A 281 8.24 17.99 -19.33
N ASP A 282 7.67 16.91 -19.87
CA ASP A 282 6.24 16.86 -20.18
C ASP A 282 5.40 17.01 -18.91
N LYS A 283 4.24 17.64 -19.05
CA LYS A 283 3.28 17.78 -17.96
C LYS A 283 1.86 17.73 -18.48
N ILE A 284 0.98 17.16 -17.67
CA ILE A 284 -0.47 17.21 -17.88
C ILE A 284 -1.08 17.86 -16.65
N ALA A 285 -1.95 18.82 -16.88
CA ALA A 285 -2.66 19.55 -15.82
C ALA A 285 -4.14 19.20 -15.86
N PHE A 286 -4.74 19.06 -14.70
CA PHE A 286 -6.16 18.85 -14.51
C PHE A 286 -6.71 19.92 -13.57
N ARG A 287 -7.94 20.36 -13.81
CA ARG A 287 -8.70 21.21 -12.89
C ARG A 287 -9.80 20.43 -12.22
N LEU A 288 -9.97 20.70 -10.93
CA LEU A 288 -10.98 20.08 -10.10
C LEU A 288 -11.59 21.11 -9.15
N ARG A 289 -12.93 21.22 -9.17
CA ARG A 289 -13.66 22.07 -8.22
C ARG A 289 -13.98 21.29 -6.96
N VAL A 290 -13.50 21.79 -5.82
CA VAL A 290 -13.63 21.15 -4.51
C VAL A 290 -14.53 22.00 -3.61
N GLN A 291 -15.43 21.34 -2.88
CA GLN A 291 -16.24 21.94 -1.82
C GLN A 291 -15.59 21.72 -0.45
N ALA A 292 -15.91 22.58 0.52
CA ALA A 292 -15.44 22.40 1.89
C ALA A 292 -16.25 21.31 2.61
N GLY A 293 -15.66 20.73 3.65
CA GLY A 293 -16.36 19.83 4.57
C GLY A 293 -15.96 18.36 4.48
N ARG A 294 -15.13 17.97 3.51
CA ARG A 294 -14.52 16.63 3.44
C ARG A 294 -13.05 16.70 3.05
N PRO A 295 -12.20 15.75 3.51
CA PRO A 295 -10.83 15.66 3.05
C PRO A 295 -10.72 15.51 1.54
N LEU A 296 -9.76 16.20 0.93
CA LEU A 296 -9.33 15.99 -0.45
C LEU A 296 -8.12 15.07 -0.45
N ARG A 297 -8.19 13.95 -1.17
CA ARG A 297 -7.08 13.00 -1.31
C ARG A 297 -6.81 12.77 -2.79
N ILE A 298 -5.56 12.97 -3.20
CA ILE A 298 -5.11 12.83 -4.58
C ILE A 298 -3.90 11.89 -4.58
N CYS A 299 -4.02 10.74 -5.24
CA CYS A 299 -2.97 9.74 -5.33
C CYS A 299 -2.58 9.51 -6.80
N LEU A 300 -1.29 9.69 -7.08
CA LEU A 300 -0.63 9.38 -8.34
C LEU A 300 0.15 8.06 -8.16
N THR A 301 0.01 7.13 -9.10
CA THR A 301 0.84 5.93 -9.18
C THR A 301 1.18 5.60 -10.62
N TRP A 302 2.28 4.90 -10.84
CA TRP A 302 2.62 4.40 -12.17
C TRP A 302 3.36 3.07 -12.11
N THR A 303 3.24 2.31 -13.21
CA THR A 303 4.01 1.09 -13.43
C THR A 303 5.36 1.50 -14.03
N ASP A 304 6.40 1.51 -13.20
CA ASP A 304 7.76 1.94 -13.58
C ASP A 304 8.52 0.83 -14.31
N LEU A 305 9.61 1.21 -14.99
CA LEU A 305 10.49 0.24 -15.64
C LEU A 305 11.17 -0.68 -14.61
N PRO A 306 11.38 -1.97 -14.91
CA PRO A 306 11.98 -2.91 -13.96
C PRO A 306 13.44 -2.55 -13.69
N ALA A 307 13.76 -2.27 -12.42
CA ALA A 307 15.10 -2.01 -11.91
C ALA A 307 15.01 -1.76 -10.40
N ARG A 308 16.16 -1.84 -9.71
CA ARG A 308 16.27 -1.62 -8.26
C ARG A 308 15.62 -0.31 -7.80
N ALA A 309 16.05 0.82 -8.38
CA ALA A 309 15.56 2.16 -8.03
C ALA A 309 14.52 2.68 -9.01
N LEU A 310 13.93 3.84 -8.73
CA LEU A 310 13.03 4.56 -9.65
C LEU A 310 13.75 4.86 -10.98
N GLN A 311 13.10 4.56 -12.10
CA GLN A 311 13.66 4.77 -13.45
C GLN A 311 13.00 5.94 -14.16
N ASN A 312 11.66 5.99 -14.12
CA ASN A 312 10.87 7.12 -14.57
C ASN A 312 10.30 7.84 -13.34
N ASN A 313 10.72 9.09 -13.15
CA ASN A 313 10.29 9.96 -12.07
C ASN A 313 9.17 10.89 -12.55
N LEU A 314 7.97 10.64 -12.03
CA LEU A 314 6.83 11.54 -12.15
C LEU A 314 6.61 12.26 -10.81
N ASN A 315 6.21 13.52 -10.85
CA ASN A 315 5.86 14.27 -9.65
C ASN A 315 4.44 14.84 -9.71
N LEU A 316 3.78 14.82 -8.55
CA LEU A 316 2.45 15.35 -8.30
C LEU A 316 2.56 16.74 -7.65
N PHE A 317 2.02 17.75 -8.34
CA PHE A 317 1.85 19.09 -7.80
C PHE A 317 0.38 19.42 -7.69
N VAL A 318 -0.04 20.01 -6.57
CA VAL A 318 -1.41 20.47 -6.36
C VAL A 318 -1.35 21.95 -5.98
N GLN A 319 -2.20 22.78 -6.60
CA GLN A 319 -2.32 24.19 -6.29
C GLN A 319 -3.78 24.59 -6.12
N HIS A 320 -4.10 25.29 -5.02
CA HIS A 320 -5.38 25.96 -4.89
C HIS A 320 -5.30 27.30 -5.64
N LEU A 321 -6.00 27.43 -6.77
CA LEU A 321 -5.85 28.56 -7.68
C LEU A 321 -6.22 29.92 -7.05
N PRO A 322 -7.29 30.04 -6.23
CA PRO A 322 -7.64 31.32 -5.60
C PRO A 322 -6.62 31.83 -4.58
N THR A 323 -5.99 30.95 -3.78
CA THR A 323 -5.05 31.38 -2.72
C THR A 323 -3.59 31.29 -3.15
N GLY A 324 -3.28 30.51 -4.19
CA GLY A 324 -1.91 30.22 -4.63
C GLY A 324 -1.17 29.22 -3.75
N GLU A 325 -1.83 28.60 -2.76
CA GLU A 325 -1.24 27.58 -1.91
C GLU A 325 -0.91 26.32 -2.71
N LYS A 326 0.23 25.69 -2.40
CA LYS A 326 0.79 24.56 -3.16
C LYS A 326 1.19 23.40 -2.27
N TRP A 327 1.02 22.19 -2.79
CA TRP A 327 1.42 20.95 -2.17
C TRP A 327 2.19 20.08 -3.17
N LEU A 328 3.13 19.30 -2.64
CA LEU A 328 3.90 18.29 -3.36
C LEU A 328 3.46 16.91 -2.89
N GLY A 329 3.48 15.94 -3.79
CA GLY A 329 3.32 14.53 -3.41
C GLY A 329 4.36 14.14 -2.36
N ASN A 330 3.91 13.43 -1.32
CA ASN A 330 4.77 12.88 -0.27
C ASN A 330 5.63 13.92 0.48
N ALA A 331 5.21 15.18 0.55
CA ALA A 331 5.97 16.27 1.20
C ALA A 331 6.36 16.04 2.67
N SER A 332 5.77 15.04 3.31
CA SER A 332 5.97 14.62 4.69
C SER A 332 6.94 13.43 4.86
N VAL A 333 7.58 12.92 3.79
CA VAL A 333 8.56 11.83 3.90
C VAL A 333 9.70 12.19 4.87
N PRO A 334 10.16 11.27 5.74
CA PRO A 334 11.26 11.54 6.67
C PRO A 334 12.57 11.95 5.98
N GLY A 335 13.12 13.12 6.33
CA GLY A 335 14.44 13.61 5.85
C GLY A 335 14.39 15.07 5.33
N SER A 336 15.39 15.87 5.68
CA SER A 336 15.33 17.34 5.81
C SER A 336 15.24 18.22 4.54
N LEU A 337 14.70 17.75 3.41
CA LEU A 337 14.54 18.58 2.20
C LEU A 337 13.13 18.46 1.60
N LYS A 338 12.44 19.60 1.42
CA LYS A 338 11.18 19.70 0.66
C LYS A 338 11.48 19.76 -0.84
N ILE A 339 11.85 18.62 -1.42
CA ILE A 339 12.03 18.42 -2.86
C ILE A 339 10.90 17.52 -3.40
N PRO A 340 10.62 17.54 -4.72
CA PRO A 340 9.78 16.51 -5.32
C PRO A 340 10.34 15.11 -5.02
N ASP A 341 9.47 14.12 -4.78
CA ASP A 341 9.86 12.78 -4.36
C ASP A 341 10.74 12.13 -5.44
N PRO A 342 12.00 11.76 -5.14
CA PRO A 342 12.89 11.17 -6.12
C PRO A 342 12.86 9.63 -6.14
N ASP A 343 12.15 8.99 -5.19
CA ASP A 343 12.32 7.58 -4.86
C ASP A 343 11.08 6.74 -5.18
N ASN A 344 9.88 7.29 -4.97
CA ASN A 344 8.64 6.52 -4.98
C ASN A 344 7.90 6.58 -6.32
N ASN A 345 7.36 5.45 -6.78
CA ASN A 345 6.39 5.38 -7.88
C ASN A 345 4.93 5.55 -7.44
N VAL A 346 4.75 6.15 -6.26
CA VAL A 346 3.47 6.49 -5.63
C VAL A 346 3.66 7.84 -4.95
N GLU A 347 2.87 8.83 -5.35
CA GLU A 347 2.84 10.14 -4.71
C GLU A 347 1.42 10.47 -4.25
N ILE A 348 1.28 11.00 -3.03
CA ILE A 348 -0.03 11.38 -2.49
C ILE A 348 -0.03 12.77 -1.88
N VAL A 349 -1.12 13.50 -2.09
CA VAL A 349 -1.47 14.74 -1.38
C VAL A 349 -2.78 14.50 -0.63
N ARG A 350 -2.77 14.77 0.68
CA ARG A 350 -3.95 14.69 1.55
C ARG A 350 -4.18 16.02 2.26
N LEU A 351 -5.33 16.62 2.01
CA LEU A 351 -5.78 17.83 2.69
C LEU A 351 -6.96 17.43 3.57
N GLU A 352 -6.79 17.42 4.89
CA GLU A 352 -7.87 17.04 5.82
C GLU A 352 -9.00 18.09 5.85
N THR A 353 -8.65 19.36 5.63
CA THR A 353 -9.60 20.49 5.58
C THR A 353 -9.32 21.35 4.34
N PRO A 354 -9.65 20.87 3.13
CA PRO A 354 -9.40 21.64 1.92
C PRO A 354 -10.26 22.91 1.90
N THR A 355 -9.67 24.02 1.45
CA THR A 355 -10.42 25.24 1.17
C THR A 355 -11.29 25.00 -0.06
N ALA A 356 -12.56 25.43 -0.05
CA ALA A 356 -13.41 25.33 -1.22
C ALA A 356 -12.88 26.21 -2.37
N GLY A 357 -12.85 25.69 -3.59
CA GLY A 357 -12.35 26.41 -4.76
C GLY A 357 -11.86 25.50 -5.86
N GLU A 358 -11.23 26.11 -6.86
CA GLU A 358 -10.60 25.41 -7.98
C GLU A 358 -9.17 24.98 -7.59
N TYR A 359 -8.88 23.70 -7.80
CA TYR A 359 -7.56 23.13 -7.66
C TYR A 359 -7.01 22.77 -9.03
N GLU A 360 -5.75 23.13 -9.28
CA GLU A 360 -4.97 22.62 -10.40
C GLU A 360 -4.06 21.49 -9.91
N ILE A 361 -4.08 20.38 -10.62
CA ILE A 361 -3.36 19.15 -10.30
C ILE A 361 -2.46 18.85 -11.50
N GLN A 362 -1.16 18.88 -11.31
CA GLN A 362 -0.18 18.65 -12.37
C GLN A 362 0.56 17.34 -12.13
N VAL A 363 0.63 16.52 -13.16
CA VAL A 363 1.52 15.36 -13.25
C VAL A 363 2.67 15.75 -14.17
N VAL A 364 3.89 15.74 -13.66
CA VAL A 364 5.08 16.19 -14.39
C VAL A 364 6.06 15.03 -14.53
N ALA A 365 6.50 14.74 -15.75
CA ALA A 365 7.60 13.82 -16.00
C ALA A 365 8.95 14.51 -15.74
N SER A 366 9.35 14.65 -14.48
CA SER A 366 10.60 15.33 -14.13
C SER A 366 11.82 14.68 -14.78
N ASN A 367 11.84 13.35 -14.86
CA ASN A 367 12.84 12.62 -15.63
C ASN A 367 12.33 11.25 -16.07
N LEU A 368 12.35 10.95 -17.36
CA LEU A 368 12.08 9.63 -17.91
C LEU A 368 13.39 9.01 -18.42
N LEU A 369 13.74 7.84 -17.90
CA LEU A 369 14.76 7.00 -18.54
C LEU A 369 14.27 6.49 -19.90
N ARG A 370 12.98 6.13 -19.98
CA ARG A 370 12.33 5.71 -21.24
C ARG A 370 10.84 6.04 -21.21
N GLY A 371 10.39 6.81 -22.21
CA GLY A 371 8.98 7.09 -22.46
C GLY A 371 8.37 6.22 -23.58
N PRO A 372 7.05 6.34 -23.80
CA PRO A 372 6.12 7.07 -22.95
C PRO A 372 5.92 6.38 -21.59
N GLN A 373 5.64 7.16 -20.55
CA GLN A 373 5.23 6.68 -19.23
C GLN A 373 3.75 6.97 -19.03
N ASP A 374 2.97 5.91 -18.79
CA ASP A 374 1.58 6.01 -18.32
C ASP A 374 1.53 6.19 -16.81
N TYR A 375 0.35 6.55 -16.29
CA TYR A 375 0.09 6.69 -14.87
C TYR A 375 -1.41 6.52 -14.58
N ALA A 376 -1.72 6.33 -13.31
CA ALA A 376 -3.06 6.48 -12.79
C ALA A 376 -3.11 7.58 -11.73
N LEU A 377 -4.14 8.42 -11.81
CA LEU A 377 -4.42 9.50 -10.87
C LEU A 377 -5.81 9.30 -10.29
N VAL A 378 -5.96 9.34 -8.97
CA VAL A 378 -7.24 9.21 -8.27
C VAL A 378 -7.44 10.40 -7.36
N ALA A 379 -8.57 11.09 -7.48
CA ALA A 379 -8.99 12.13 -6.56
C ALA A 379 -10.31 11.75 -5.87
N THR A 380 -10.37 11.92 -4.55
CA THR A 380 -11.59 11.74 -3.75
C THR A 380 -11.83 12.93 -2.85
N GLY A 381 -13.08 13.34 -2.73
CA GLY A 381 -13.51 14.41 -1.82
C GLY A 381 -14.94 14.84 -2.11
N ASP A 382 -15.31 16.03 -1.62
CA ASP A 382 -16.54 16.68 -2.03
C ASP A 382 -16.30 17.45 -3.35
N LEU A 383 -16.39 16.72 -4.48
CA LEU A 383 -15.98 17.23 -5.79
C LEU A 383 -17.20 17.70 -6.59
N ALA A 384 -17.20 18.97 -6.97
CA ALA A 384 -18.25 19.58 -7.78
C ALA A 384 -18.05 19.39 -9.30
N SER A 385 -16.91 18.89 -9.74
CA SER A 385 -16.60 18.61 -11.15
C SER A 385 -15.86 17.28 -11.32
N SER A 386 -15.81 16.79 -12.57
CA SER A 386 -14.80 15.82 -12.99
C SER A 386 -13.46 16.52 -13.25
N PHE A 387 -12.41 15.74 -13.51
CA PHE A 387 -11.18 16.28 -14.06
C PHE A 387 -11.44 16.98 -15.40
N LEU A 388 -10.99 18.22 -15.51
CA LEU A 388 -10.99 19.00 -16.75
C LEU A 388 -9.54 19.22 -17.16
N THR A 389 -9.13 18.67 -18.30
CA THR A 389 -7.80 18.90 -18.90
C THR A 389 -7.70 20.29 -19.53
#